data_AF-A0A3P1T2E8-F1
#
_entry.id   AF-A0A3P1T2E8-F1
#
_cell.length_a   1.000
_cell.length_b   1.000
_cell.length_c   1.000
_cell.angle_alpha   90.00
_cell.angle_beta   90.00
_cell.angle_gamma   90.00
#
_symmetry.space_group_name_H-M   'P 1'
#
loop_
_entity.id
_entity.type
_entity.pdbx_description
1 polymer ?
#
loop_
_entity_poly.entity_id
_entity_poly.type
_entity_poly.pdbx_seq_one_letter_code
_entity_poly.pdbx_strand_id
1 'polypeptide(L)'
;MKDVHHKVSSSVDEVGNACIGKSAKIGSRLNALYNRVITRSMTGAETQIDNAVSAGRSILGVHVQANAEMEGNVRRFEREAFELDEFRITDGKRV
;
A
#
# COMPACT_ATOMS: atom_id res chain seq x y z
N MET A 1 -15.11 -6.78 -2.17
CA MET A 1 -15.89 -5.72 -1.48
C MET A 1 -16.86 -5.03 -2.41
N LYS A 2 -16.41 -4.58 -3.60
CA LYS A 2 -17.25 -3.93 -4.61
C LYS A 2 -18.52 -4.72 -5.00
N ASP A 3 -18.40 -6.04 -5.19
CA ASP A 3 -19.56 -6.88 -5.56
C ASP A 3 -20.63 -6.96 -4.47
N VAL A 4 -20.22 -6.98 -3.20
CA VAL A 4 -21.16 -7.00 -2.06
C VAL A 4 -21.84 -5.63 -1.92
N HIS A 5 -21.10 -4.53 -2.09
CA HIS A 5 -21.66 -3.19 -2.12
C HIS A 5 -22.71 -3.03 -3.21
N HIS A 6 -22.39 -3.49 -4.42
CA HIS A 6 -23.28 -3.38 -5.55
C HIS A 6 -24.57 -4.15 -5.31
N LYS A 7 -24.49 -5.37 -4.76
CA LYS A 7 -25.67 -6.15 -4.38
C LYS A 7 -26.54 -5.42 -3.36
N VAL A 8 -25.93 -4.84 -2.33
CA VAL A 8 -26.67 -4.08 -1.30
C VAL A 8 -27.30 -2.82 -1.90
N SER A 9 -26.58 -2.09 -2.77
CA SER A 9 -27.11 -0.95 -3.51
C SER A 9 -28.36 -1.35 -4.30
N SER A 10 -28.26 -2.44 -5.07
CA SER A 10 -29.36 -2.93 -5.90
C SER A 10 -30.57 -3.34 -5.06
N SER A 11 -30.37 -4.01 -3.91
CA SER A 11 -31.47 -4.32 -3.00
C SER A 11 -32.11 -3.07 -2.37
N VAL A 12 -31.31 -2.05 -2.07
CA VAL A 12 -31.81 -0.76 -1.57
C VAL A 12 -32.64 -0.06 -2.64
N ASP A 13 -32.21 -0.09 -3.90
CA ASP A 13 -32.95 0.46 -5.03
C ASP A 13 -34.26 -0.30 -5.28
N GLU A 14 -34.24 -1.64 -5.23
CA GLU A 14 -35.44 -2.48 -5.35
C GLU A 14 -36.49 -2.15 -4.28
N VAL A 15 -36.06 -2.07 -3.00
CA VAL A 15 -36.95 -1.70 -1.90
C VAL A 15 -37.43 -0.25 -2.03
N GLY A 16 -36.55 0.66 -2.47
CA GLY A 16 -36.88 2.05 -2.73
C GLY A 16 -37.96 2.21 -3.80
N ASN A 17 -37.84 1.45 -4.91
CA ASN A 17 -38.79 1.47 -6.01
C ASN A 17 -40.14 0.86 -5.64
N ALA A 18 -40.17 -0.11 -4.73
CA ALA A 18 -41.41 -0.65 -4.17
C ALA A 18 -42.11 0.34 -3.21
N CYS A 19 -41.39 1.33 -2.68
CA CYS A 19 -41.94 2.33 -1.76
C CYS A 19 -42.64 3.47 -2.50
N ILE A 20 -43.93 3.29 -2.83
CA ILE A 20 -44.76 4.30 -3.52
C ILE A 20 -45.83 4.94 -2.61
N GLY A 21 -46.30 6.14 -2.98
CA GLY A 21 -47.35 6.84 -2.26
C GLY A 21 -46.99 7.12 -0.80
N LYS A 22 -47.79 6.62 0.16
CA LYS A 22 -47.57 6.87 1.59
C LYS A 22 -46.25 6.29 2.13
N SER A 23 -45.69 5.26 1.48
CA SER A 23 -44.41 4.66 1.89
C SER A 23 -43.19 5.29 1.24
N ALA A 24 -43.33 6.27 0.33
CA ALA A 24 -42.19 6.91 -0.35
C ALA A 24 -41.15 7.51 0.61
N LYS A 25 -41.60 8.00 1.77
CA LYS A 25 -40.72 8.50 2.83
C LYS A 25 -39.79 7.41 3.42
N ILE A 26 -40.21 6.15 3.39
CA ILE A 26 -39.42 5.00 3.83
C ILE A 26 -38.28 4.76 2.83
N GLY A 27 -38.59 4.69 1.53
CA GLY A 27 -37.57 4.54 0.47
C GLY A 27 -36.53 5.67 0.51
N SER A 28 -36.97 6.93 0.65
CA SER A 28 -36.06 8.07 0.79
C SER A 28 -35.13 7.96 2.01
N ARG A 29 -35.66 7.53 3.17
CA ARG A 29 -34.86 7.34 4.39
C ARG A 29 -33.89 6.17 4.27
N LEU A 30 -34.29 5.10 3.59
CA LEU A 30 -33.44 3.95 3.33
C LEU A 30 -32.24 4.35 2.45
N ASN A 31 -32.47 5.07 1.36
CA ASN A 31 -31.41 5.62 0.52
C ASN A 31 -30.46 6.55 1.29
N ALA A 32 -31.00 7.41 2.15
CA ALA A 32 -30.20 8.29 2.98
C ALA A 32 -29.31 7.51 3.97
N LEU A 33 -29.83 6.44 4.58
CA LEU A 33 -29.07 5.58 5.49
C LEU A 33 -27.99 4.79 4.74
N TYR A 34 -28.32 4.21 3.59
CA TYR A 34 -27.38 3.49 2.74
C TYR A 34 -26.18 4.38 2.36
N ASN A 35 -26.45 5.58 1.83
CA ASN A 35 -25.42 6.54 1.45
C ASN A 35 -24.60 7.02 2.66
N ARG A 36 -25.24 7.24 3.81
CA ARG A 36 -24.56 7.74 5.01
C ARG A 36 -23.64 6.69 5.64
N VAL A 37 -24.10 5.46 5.74
CA VAL A 37 -23.41 4.41 6.51
C VAL A 37 -22.55 3.56 5.60
N ILE A 38 -23.15 2.94 4.58
CA ILE A 38 -22.50 1.89 3.80
C ILE A 38 -21.55 2.51 2.78
N THR A 39 -22.03 3.45 1.97
CA THR A 39 -21.20 4.08 0.92
C THR A 39 -20.00 4.81 1.53
N ARG A 40 -20.21 5.66 2.55
CA ARG A 40 -19.12 6.37 3.21
C ARG A 40 -18.08 5.43 3.83
N SER A 41 -18.53 4.40 4.54
CA SER A 41 -17.59 3.45 5.19
C SER A 41 -16.78 2.70 4.14
N MET A 42 -17.40 2.30 3.03
CA MET A 42 -16.71 1.65 1.94
C MET A 42 -15.70 2.55 1.23
N THR A 43 -16.08 3.79 0.92
CA THR A 43 -15.12 4.76 0.36
C THR A 43 -13.93 4.98 1.29
N GLY A 44 -14.17 5.08 2.60
CA GLY A 44 -13.10 5.21 3.58
C GLY A 44 -12.17 4.00 3.60
N ALA A 45 -12.73 2.78 3.59
CA ALA A 45 -11.96 1.54 3.57
C ALA A 45 -11.14 1.37 2.28
N GLU A 46 -11.73 1.65 1.11
CA GLU A 46 -11.01 1.63 -0.17
C GLU A 46 -9.84 2.62 -0.16
N THR A 47 -10.08 3.85 0.32
CA THR A 47 -9.03 4.87 0.46
C THR A 47 -7.90 4.39 1.39
N GLN A 48 -8.23 3.76 2.52
CA GLN A 48 -7.22 3.21 3.44
C GLN A 48 -6.38 2.11 2.80
N ILE A 49 -7.01 1.22 2.03
CA ILE A 49 -6.31 0.17 1.29
C ILE A 49 -5.36 0.77 0.27
N ASP A 50 -5.82 1.73 -0.54
CA ASP A 50 -5.00 2.37 -1.56
C ASP A 50 -3.81 3.12 -0.96
N ASN A 51 -4.04 3.81 0.17
CA ASN A 51 -2.98 4.46 0.93
C ASN A 51 -1.96 3.45 1.46
N ALA A 52 -2.42 2.32 2.02
CA ALA A 52 -1.54 1.28 2.53
C ALA A 52 -0.70 0.63 1.42
N VAL A 53 -1.30 0.35 0.27
CA VAL A 53 -0.59 -0.17 -0.92
C VAL A 53 0.45 0.84 -1.41
N SER A 54 0.08 2.11 -1.52
CA SER A 54 0.99 3.17 -1.97
C SER A 54 2.17 3.35 -1.00
N ALA A 55 1.88 3.41 0.30
CA ALA A 55 2.90 3.48 1.33
C ALA A 55 3.84 2.27 1.30
N GLY A 56 3.28 1.06 1.19
CA GLY A 56 4.06 -0.18 1.09
C GLY A 56 5.00 -0.18 -0.11
N ARG A 57 4.51 0.24 -1.29
CA ARG A 57 5.35 0.38 -2.50
C ARG A 57 6.47 1.39 -2.31
N SER A 58 6.20 2.52 -1.67
CA SER A 58 7.22 3.53 -1.38
C SER A 58 8.31 3.00 -0.44
N ILE A 59 7.92 2.33 0.65
CA ILE A 59 8.85 1.72 1.61
C ILE A 59 9.73 0.66 0.93
N LEU A 60 9.12 -0.19 0.09
CA LEU A 60 9.86 -1.20 -0.68
C LEU A 60 10.83 -0.57 -1.67
N GLY A 61 10.45 0.52 -2.34
CA GLY A 61 11.35 1.25 -3.24
C GLY A 61 12.61 1.75 -2.51
N VAL A 62 12.43 2.35 -1.33
CA VAL A 62 13.55 2.79 -0.48
C VAL A 62 14.44 1.62 -0.06
N HIS A 63 13.85 0.48 0.33
CA HIS A 63 14.62 -0.71 0.72
C HIS A 63 15.42 -1.31 -0.44
N VAL A 64 14.80 -1.40 -1.63
CA VAL A 64 15.49 -1.91 -2.82
C VAL A 64 16.66 -1.02 -3.19
N GLN A 65 16.48 0.32 -3.13
CA GLN A 65 17.56 1.26 -3.37
C GLN A 65 18.68 1.12 -2.33
N ALA A 66 18.34 1.13 -1.04
CA ALA A 66 19.33 0.99 0.02
C ALA A 66 20.10 -0.33 -0.08
N ASN A 67 19.42 -1.42 -0.45
CA ASN A 67 20.07 -2.72 -0.66
C ASN A 67 21.04 -2.68 -1.86
N ALA A 68 20.65 -2.06 -2.97
CA ALA A 68 21.53 -1.90 -4.13
C ALA A 68 22.76 -1.03 -3.81
N GLU A 69 22.58 0.05 -3.03
CA GLU A 69 23.68 0.89 -2.55
C GLU A 69 24.62 0.11 -1.62
N MET A 70 24.08 -0.69 -0.70
CA MET A 70 24.86 -1.56 0.18
C MET A 70 25.67 -2.59 -0.62
N GLU A 71 25.05 -3.28 -1.58
CA GLU A 71 25.76 -4.22 -2.46
C GLU A 71 26.90 -3.54 -3.23
N GLY A 72 26.66 -2.32 -3.73
CA GLY A 72 27.69 -1.51 -4.39
C GLY A 72 28.86 -1.16 -3.46
N ASN A 73 28.55 -0.75 -2.22
CA ASN A 73 29.54 -0.42 -1.22
C ASN A 73 30.38 -1.64 -0.81
N VAL A 74 29.75 -2.80 -0.59
CA VAL A 74 30.47 -4.05 -0.27
C VAL A 74 31.48 -4.39 -1.37
N ARG A 75 31.06 -4.39 -2.64
CA ARG A 75 31.97 -4.66 -3.78
C ARG A 75 33.12 -3.66 -3.86
N ARG A 76 32.88 -2.40 -3.51
CA ARG A 76 33.93 -1.38 -3.47
C ARG A 76 34.94 -1.68 -2.37
N PHE A 77 34.47 -1.95 -1.15
CA PHE A 77 35.36 -2.27 -0.02
C PHE A 77 36.15 -3.54 -0.25
N GLU A 78 35.57 -4.57 -0.87
CA GLU A 78 36.31 -5.77 -1.25
C GLU A 78 37.49 -5.45 -2.17
N ARG A 79 37.27 -4.64 -3.23
CA ARG A 79 38.35 -4.21 -4.14
C ARG A 79 39.44 -3.41 -3.42
N GLU A 80 39.05 -2.43 -2.61
CA GLU A 80 40.00 -1.63 -1.83
C GLU A 80 40.81 -2.51 -0.86
N ALA A 81 40.18 -3.52 -0.23
CA ALA A 81 40.88 -4.48 0.62
C ALA A 81 41.87 -5.37 -0.16
N PHE A 82 41.47 -5.88 -1.33
CA PHE A 82 42.37 -6.64 -2.20
C PHE A 82 43.58 -5.82 -2.67
N GLU A 83 43.40 -4.53 -2.97
CA GLU A 83 44.51 -3.64 -3.34
C GLU A 83 45.49 -3.38 -2.19
N LEU A 84 45.02 -3.39 -0.94
CA LEU A 84 45.86 -3.21 0.25
C LEU A 84 46.63 -4.48 0.67
N ASP A 85 46.15 -5.67 0.31
CA ASP A 85 46.75 -6.96 0.68
C ASP A 85 48.08 -7.25 -0.05
N GLU A 86 48.39 -6.55 -1.15
CA GLU A 86 49.68 -6.69 -1.87
C GLU A 86 50.88 -5.98 -1.20
N PHE A 87 50.70 -5.31 -0.04
CA PHE A 87 51.82 -4.68 0.66
C PHE A 87 52.64 -5.67 1.50
N ARG A 88 53.78 -6.11 0.97
CA ARG A 88 54.78 -6.91 1.70
C ARG A 88 55.57 -6.02 2.67
N ILE A 89 55.26 -6.08 3.97
CA ILE A 89 56.06 -5.42 5.02
C ILE A 89 57.37 -6.20 5.18
N THR A 90 58.50 -5.65 4.72
CA THR A 90 59.85 -6.17 5.02
C THR A 90 60.33 -5.58 6.34
N ASP A 91 60.83 -6.42 7.28
CA ASP A 91 61.20 -6.02 8.66
C ASP A 91 62.46 -5.12 8.76
N GLY A 92 62.96 -4.62 7.62
CA GLY A 92 64.11 -3.73 7.57
C GLY A 92 65.44 -4.36 7.99
N LYS A 93 65.50 -5.65 8.35
CA LYS A 93 66.78 -6.28 8.68
C LYS A 93 67.59 -6.54 7.42
N ARG A 94 68.77 -5.92 7.39
CA ARG A 94 69.83 -6.19 6.42
C ARG A 94 70.32 -7.62 6.63
N VAL A 95 70.23 -8.44 5.59
CA VAL A 95 70.90 -9.77 5.51
C VAL A 95 72.41 -9.57 5.47
#